data_AF-B8MA31-F1
#
_entry.id   AF-B8MA31-F1
#
_cell.length_a   1.000
_cell.length_b   1.000
_cell.length_c   1.000
_cell.angle_alpha   90.00
_cell.angle_beta   90.00
_cell.angle_gamma   90.00
#
_symmetry.space_group_name_H-M   'P 1'
#
loop_
_entity.id
_entity.type
_entity.pdbx_description
1 polymer ?
#
loop_
_entity_poly.entity_id
_entity_poly.type
_entity_poly.pdbx_seq_one_letter_code
_entity_poly.pdbx_strand_id
1 'polypeptide(L)'
;MSTNGQSFLLDPEKKAGPMRYSHARVVQPNIHHTIYISGIAAVTPDGEYEGVTENPDGTYELDIRAQTAAVLRRIESIIKGASDGKANLYNIVDATVYILDMKSQYAGMNEEWNKIWHDRASAPSRATIGVRELPDPRFLVEIKATAILITAIAKMSLDTNTKIEYFTLNDFEFQDGTILPQVQQAYREFNPTKTKIALIPTCFRGRINATLNFANGALRDYRVIVVALFGNGESSSPSNTHNFPQTLDYRDCVRAQYRLITEHLRLGKIDVMAGFSMGGQCTYHWAATYPSMILNAVIICSSAKTSLHNYQFLEGPKAALESSIDYIDGKFRINRESFPLRGLHAFGRAYSAWLTSAQWFEQRVFEKQGYKSLDDWAAVVAAKNYNDWYPDDLLVMLGMWQRSDISVSMSSSRPNGDVLSVSEALGQLSARCLLMPCQTDQYFTWQVSEKEAKYIKHAELAIIPSIWGHLAGSGASQEDNHWMDSRIALFLSQSK
;
A
#
# COMPACT_ATOMS: atom_id res chain seq x y z
N MET A 1 12.73 -12.10 8.69
CA MET A 1 12.17 -12.94 7.61
C MET A 1 13.31 -13.31 6.68
N SER A 2 13.46 -14.59 6.28
CA SER A 2 14.61 -14.99 5.47
C SER A 2 14.45 -14.53 4.02
N THR A 3 15.57 -14.19 3.38
CA THR A 3 15.61 -13.53 2.07
C THR A 3 15.36 -14.47 0.89
N ASN A 4 15.24 -15.77 1.16
CA ASN A 4 14.97 -16.85 0.21
C ASN A 4 13.52 -17.37 0.26
N GLY A 5 12.53 -16.58 0.71
CA GLY A 5 11.11 -16.97 0.75
C GLY A 5 10.65 -17.59 2.09
N GLN A 6 9.64 -18.48 2.07
CA GLN A 6 9.13 -19.16 3.28
C GLN A 6 9.62 -20.61 3.33
N SER A 7 10.27 -21.02 4.42
CA SER A 7 10.67 -22.42 4.64
C SER A 7 9.49 -23.29 5.04
N PHE A 8 9.43 -24.51 4.53
CA PHE A 8 8.60 -25.58 5.07
C PHE A 8 9.48 -26.64 5.73
N LEU A 9 9.16 -26.98 6.99
CA LEU A 9 9.82 -28.02 7.76
C LEU A 9 8.76 -29.00 8.26
N LEU A 10 8.95 -30.30 8.03
CA LEU A 10 8.05 -31.35 8.52
C LEU A 10 7.95 -31.39 10.05
N ASP A 11 9.04 -31.01 10.73
CA ASP A 11 9.12 -30.92 12.19
C ASP A 11 9.97 -29.68 12.55
N PRO A 12 9.32 -28.52 12.78
CA PRO A 12 10.02 -27.26 13.04
C PRO A 12 10.70 -27.21 14.42
N GLU A 13 10.16 -27.91 15.42
CA GLU A 13 10.65 -27.89 16.80
C GLU A 13 11.87 -28.79 17.02
N LYS A 14 12.13 -29.74 16.10
CA LYS A 14 13.31 -30.59 16.17
C LYS A 14 14.60 -29.76 16.12
N LYS A 15 15.50 -29.98 17.08
CA LYS A 15 16.85 -29.39 17.06
C LYS A 15 17.55 -29.74 15.74
N ALA A 16 18.24 -28.75 15.15
CA ALA A 16 18.96 -28.95 13.90
C ALA A 16 20.04 -30.03 14.08
N GLY A 17 19.97 -31.07 13.25
CA GLY A 17 20.99 -32.11 13.17
C GLY A 17 22.24 -31.64 12.41
N PRO A 18 23.15 -32.56 12.06
CA PRO A 18 24.39 -32.23 11.33
C PRO A 18 24.15 -31.67 9.91
N MET A 19 22.91 -31.75 9.42
CA MET A 19 22.51 -31.28 8.09
C MET A 19 21.54 -30.12 8.22
N ARG A 20 21.85 -28.99 7.57
CA ARG A 20 21.01 -27.79 7.59
C ARG A 20 20.47 -27.49 6.20
N TYR A 21 19.21 -27.84 6.01
CA TYR A 21 18.41 -27.53 4.82
C TYR A 21 16.93 -27.50 5.21
N SER A 22 16.15 -26.79 4.40
CA SER A 22 14.68 -26.81 4.50
C SER A 22 14.11 -27.91 3.60
N HIS A 23 12.96 -28.48 3.97
CA HIS A 23 12.33 -29.52 3.14
C HIS A 23 11.70 -28.92 1.87
N ALA A 24 11.24 -27.68 1.95
CA ALA A 24 10.88 -26.89 0.77
C ALA A 24 11.07 -25.39 1.03
N ARG A 25 11.24 -24.62 -0.05
CA ARG A 25 11.14 -23.17 -0.09
C ARG A 25 9.93 -22.77 -0.93
N VAL A 26 9.03 -22.00 -0.35
CA VAL A 26 7.91 -21.39 -1.08
C VAL A 26 8.32 -19.97 -1.47
N VAL A 27 8.30 -19.70 -2.78
CA VAL A 27 8.58 -18.40 -3.39
C VAL A 27 7.32 -17.91 -4.10
N GLN A 28 6.93 -16.65 -3.86
CA GLN A 28 5.72 -16.10 -4.48
C GLN A 28 5.98 -15.67 -5.94
N PRO A 29 5.04 -15.94 -6.87
CA PRO A 29 5.30 -15.89 -8.32
C PRO A 29 5.53 -14.50 -8.93
N ASN A 30 5.18 -13.39 -8.26
CA ASN A 30 5.02 -12.10 -8.95
C ASN A 30 6.07 -11.01 -8.63
N ILE A 31 7.14 -11.33 -7.88
CA ILE A 31 8.04 -10.30 -7.28
C ILE A 31 9.50 -10.77 -7.06
N HIS A 32 10.10 -11.48 -8.02
CA HIS A 32 11.52 -11.83 -7.90
C HIS A 32 12.26 -11.86 -9.25
N HIS A 33 13.54 -11.48 -9.22
CA HIS A 33 14.50 -11.83 -10.27
C HIS A 33 15.18 -13.14 -9.89
N THR A 34 15.13 -14.13 -10.78
CA THR A 34 15.76 -15.43 -10.57
C THR A 34 17.17 -15.42 -11.14
N ILE A 35 18.15 -15.82 -10.31
CA ILE A 35 19.55 -15.99 -10.69
C ILE A 35 19.83 -17.50 -10.72
N TYR A 36 20.06 -18.03 -11.92
CA TYR A 36 20.49 -19.42 -12.10
C TYR A 36 22.03 -19.46 -12.06
N ILE A 37 22.58 -20.17 -11.08
CA ILE A 37 24.02 -20.33 -10.88
C ILE A 37 24.41 -21.70 -11.45
N SER A 38 25.39 -21.73 -12.36
CA SER A 38 25.93 -22.98 -12.91
C SER A 38 26.63 -23.82 -11.85
N GLY A 39 27.06 -25.03 -12.20
CA GLY A 39 27.94 -25.81 -11.33
C GLY A 39 29.24 -25.03 -11.09
N ILE A 40 29.53 -24.70 -9.83
CA ILE A 40 30.74 -24.00 -9.42
C ILE A 40 31.67 -24.98 -8.71
N ALA A 41 32.91 -25.07 -9.20
CA ALA A 41 34.00 -25.86 -8.64
C ALA A 41 35.07 -24.96 -8.00
N ALA A 42 36.12 -25.57 -7.43
CA ALA A 42 37.16 -24.91 -6.63
C ALA A 42 38.34 -24.30 -7.42
N VAL A 43 38.18 -23.94 -8.71
CA VAL A 43 39.14 -23.15 -9.52
C VAL A 43 38.86 -21.63 -9.65
N THR A 44 39.85 -20.75 -9.47
CA THR A 44 39.71 -19.30 -9.64
C THR A 44 39.68 -18.91 -11.13
N PRO A 45 39.27 -17.67 -11.49
CA PRO A 45 39.37 -17.19 -12.87
C PRO A 45 40.80 -17.20 -13.42
N ASP A 46 41.80 -17.06 -12.55
CA ASP A 46 43.23 -17.10 -12.89
C ASP A 46 43.77 -18.54 -13.00
N GLY A 47 42.93 -19.55 -12.76
CA GLY A 47 43.29 -20.98 -12.88
C GLY A 47 43.85 -21.62 -11.61
N GLU A 48 43.79 -20.93 -10.46
CA GLU A 48 44.28 -21.46 -9.18
C GLU A 48 43.27 -22.42 -8.54
N TYR A 49 43.74 -23.58 -8.09
CA TYR A 49 42.91 -24.62 -7.47
C TYR A 49 43.00 -24.53 -5.95
N GLU A 50 41.97 -23.97 -5.32
CA GLU A 50 41.94 -23.85 -3.86
C GLU A 50 41.70 -25.21 -3.20
N GLY A 51 42.42 -25.54 -2.13
CA GLY A 51 42.30 -26.85 -1.47
C GLY A 51 42.96 -27.99 -2.23
N VAL A 52 43.95 -27.67 -3.07
CA VAL A 52 44.82 -28.62 -3.77
C VAL A 52 46.25 -28.33 -3.36
N THR A 53 46.96 -29.36 -2.91
CA THR A 53 48.40 -29.32 -2.69
C THR A 53 49.05 -30.27 -3.69
N GLU A 54 49.80 -29.74 -4.65
CA GLU A 54 50.52 -30.54 -5.62
C GLU A 54 51.84 -31.06 -5.03
N ASN A 55 52.08 -32.35 -5.18
CA ASN A 55 53.29 -33.02 -4.74
C ASN A 55 54.33 -33.04 -5.88
N PRO A 56 55.64 -33.11 -5.57
CA PRO A 56 56.70 -33.15 -6.59
C PRO A 56 56.62 -34.35 -7.55
N ASP A 57 55.87 -35.39 -7.21
CA ASP A 57 55.66 -36.59 -8.02
C ASP A 57 54.46 -36.49 -8.99
N GLY A 58 53.79 -35.33 -9.02
CA GLY A 58 52.62 -35.08 -9.86
C GLY A 58 51.29 -35.57 -9.27
N THR A 59 51.29 -36.08 -8.04
CA THR A 59 50.06 -36.35 -7.28
C THR A 59 49.55 -35.10 -6.58
N TYR A 60 48.32 -35.14 -6.08
CA TYR A 60 47.71 -34.02 -5.36
C TYR A 60 46.98 -34.49 -4.10
N GLU A 61 47.11 -33.71 -3.03
CA GLU A 61 46.28 -33.81 -1.84
C GLU A 61 45.10 -32.83 -1.95
N LEU A 62 43.90 -33.30 -1.62
CA LEU A 62 42.67 -32.54 -1.79
C LEU A 62 41.96 -32.34 -0.46
N ASP A 63 41.55 -31.11 -0.17
CA ASP A 63 40.80 -30.76 1.04
C ASP A 63 39.38 -30.33 0.71
N ILE A 64 38.41 -31.19 1.09
CA ILE A 64 36.99 -30.94 0.89
C ILE A 64 36.51 -29.66 1.60
N ARG A 65 37.07 -29.30 2.76
CA ARG A 65 36.68 -28.09 3.51
C ARG A 65 37.16 -26.85 2.77
N ALA A 66 38.44 -26.82 2.42
CA ALA A 66 38.99 -25.71 1.65
C ALA A 66 38.24 -25.52 0.32
N GLN A 67 37.96 -26.60 -0.41
CA GLN A 67 37.19 -26.55 -1.66
C GLN A 67 35.74 -26.11 -1.46
N THR A 68 35.04 -26.63 -0.45
CA THR A 68 33.64 -26.22 -0.17
C THR A 68 33.58 -24.74 0.19
N ALA A 69 34.50 -24.26 1.02
CA ALA A 69 34.59 -22.84 1.39
C ALA A 69 34.88 -21.96 0.17
N ALA A 70 35.78 -22.37 -0.71
CA ALA A 70 36.09 -21.67 -1.96
C ALA A 70 34.86 -21.57 -2.88
N VAL A 71 34.15 -22.69 -3.08
CA VAL A 71 32.94 -22.74 -3.91
C VAL A 71 31.85 -21.82 -3.37
N LEU A 72 31.59 -21.84 -2.05
CA LEU A 72 30.58 -20.96 -1.42
C LEU A 72 30.95 -19.47 -1.56
N ARG A 73 32.23 -19.10 -1.34
CA ARG A 73 32.70 -17.71 -1.54
C ARG A 73 32.48 -17.23 -2.99
N ARG A 74 32.65 -18.13 -3.96
CA ARG A 74 32.47 -17.79 -5.37
C ARG A 74 31.02 -17.70 -5.77
N ILE A 75 30.17 -18.60 -5.27
CA ILE A 75 28.72 -18.47 -5.44
C ILE A 75 28.24 -17.14 -4.85
N GLU A 76 28.75 -16.73 -3.69
CA GLU A 76 28.43 -15.41 -3.13
C GLU A 76 28.87 -14.27 -4.06
N SER A 77 30.09 -14.36 -4.61
CA SER A 77 30.63 -13.37 -5.54
C SER A 77 29.82 -13.27 -6.84
N ILE A 78 29.38 -14.41 -7.37
CA ILE A 78 28.49 -14.50 -8.54
C ILE A 78 27.13 -13.87 -8.23
N ILE A 79 26.52 -14.20 -7.09
CA ILE A 79 25.24 -13.62 -6.67
C ILE A 79 25.37 -12.11 -6.49
N LYS A 80 26.45 -11.63 -5.84
CA LYS A 80 26.72 -10.20 -5.68
C LYS A 80 26.90 -9.52 -7.04
N GLY A 81 27.70 -10.08 -7.93
CA GLY A 81 27.92 -9.54 -9.28
C GLY A 81 26.63 -9.48 -10.11
N ALA A 82 25.85 -10.56 -10.12
CA ALA A 82 24.59 -10.66 -10.87
C ALA A 82 23.44 -9.81 -10.29
N SER A 83 23.61 -9.24 -9.09
CA SER A 83 22.57 -8.47 -8.40
C SER A 83 22.99 -7.03 -8.08
N ASP A 84 24.12 -6.54 -8.59
CA ASP A 84 24.72 -5.26 -8.20
C ASP A 84 24.92 -5.11 -6.68
N GLY A 85 25.32 -6.20 -6.01
CA GLY A 85 25.53 -6.25 -4.56
C GLY A 85 24.25 -6.33 -3.72
N LYS A 86 23.07 -6.49 -4.34
CA LYS A 86 21.77 -6.51 -3.64
C LYS A 86 21.37 -7.87 -3.07
N ALA A 87 22.06 -8.94 -3.46
CA ALA A 87 21.84 -10.30 -2.97
C ALA A 87 23.15 -10.94 -2.45
N ASN A 88 23.00 -11.98 -1.63
CA ASN A 88 24.10 -12.78 -1.06
C ASN A 88 23.69 -14.27 -0.94
N LEU A 89 24.49 -15.10 -0.26
CA LEU A 89 24.20 -16.54 -0.11
C LEU A 89 22.82 -16.84 0.51
N TYR A 90 22.28 -15.97 1.36
CA TYR A 90 20.96 -16.18 1.97
C TYR A 90 19.80 -16.02 0.97
N ASN A 91 20.07 -15.55 -0.25
CA ASN A 91 19.10 -15.48 -1.34
C ASN A 91 18.95 -16.82 -2.10
N ILE A 92 19.80 -17.81 -1.83
CA ILE A 92 19.68 -19.14 -2.44
C ILE A 92 18.41 -19.81 -1.93
N VAL A 93 17.59 -20.29 -2.87
CA VAL A 93 16.35 -21.03 -2.58
C VAL A 93 16.55 -22.52 -2.77
N ASP A 94 17.36 -22.92 -3.74
CA ASP A 94 17.60 -24.30 -4.08
C ASP A 94 19.07 -24.53 -4.40
N ALA A 95 19.62 -25.66 -3.95
CA ALA A 95 21.00 -26.04 -4.21
C ALA A 95 21.15 -27.55 -4.44
N THR A 96 22.00 -27.93 -5.39
CA THR A 96 22.45 -29.30 -5.59
C THR A 96 23.95 -29.35 -5.37
N VAL A 97 24.39 -30.21 -4.46
CA VAL A 97 25.80 -30.42 -4.11
C VAL A 97 26.25 -31.78 -4.64
N TYR A 98 27.32 -31.81 -5.42
CA TYR A 98 27.94 -33.02 -5.93
C TYR A 98 29.26 -33.26 -5.21
N ILE A 99 29.50 -34.49 -4.71
CA ILE A 99 30.77 -34.90 -4.11
C ILE A 99 31.19 -36.29 -4.61
N LEU A 100 32.49 -36.61 -4.57
CA LEU A 100 33.02 -37.87 -5.12
C LEU A 100 32.90 -39.05 -4.16
N ASP A 101 33.09 -38.82 -2.85
CA ASP A 101 32.98 -39.87 -1.83
C ASP A 101 32.14 -39.42 -0.64
N MET A 102 30.90 -39.89 -0.60
CA MET A 102 29.95 -39.62 0.48
C MET A 102 30.46 -40.04 1.86
N LYS A 103 31.33 -41.06 1.96
CA LYS A 103 31.78 -41.57 3.26
C LYS A 103 32.81 -40.65 3.90
N SER A 104 33.78 -40.18 3.12
CA SER A 104 34.89 -39.37 3.64
C SER A 104 34.63 -37.86 3.56
N GLN A 105 33.86 -37.39 2.56
CA GLN A 105 33.76 -35.96 2.25
C GLN A 105 32.49 -35.30 2.80
N TYR A 106 31.38 -36.05 2.97
CA TYR A 106 30.08 -35.48 3.32
C TYR A 106 30.10 -34.70 4.65
N ALA A 107 30.85 -35.18 5.65
CA ALA A 107 30.97 -34.50 6.94
C ALA A 107 31.70 -33.16 6.82
N GLY A 108 32.85 -33.13 6.14
CA GLY A 108 33.64 -31.90 5.94
C GLY A 108 32.93 -30.86 5.09
N MET A 109 32.21 -31.28 4.04
CA MET A 109 31.37 -30.38 3.25
C MET A 109 30.25 -29.76 4.11
N ASN A 110 29.54 -30.57 4.90
CA ASN A 110 28.48 -30.04 5.77
C ASN A 110 29.03 -29.11 6.86
N GLU A 111 30.26 -29.34 7.34
CA GLU A 111 30.91 -28.45 8.31
C GLU A 111 31.02 -27.02 7.76
N GLU A 112 31.54 -26.85 6.54
CA GLU A 112 31.65 -25.55 5.89
C GLU A 112 30.29 -24.96 5.51
N TRP A 113 29.38 -25.78 4.96
CA TRP A 113 28.00 -25.37 4.66
C TRP A 113 27.29 -24.79 5.89
N ASN A 114 27.45 -25.45 7.04
CA ASN A 114 26.85 -25.06 8.30
C ASN A 114 27.50 -23.80 8.92
N LYS A 115 28.65 -23.33 8.44
CA LYS A 115 29.18 -22.02 8.86
C LYS A 115 28.35 -20.87 8.30
N ILE A 116 27.70 -21.05 7.15
CA ILE A 116 26.86 -20.04 6.51
C ILE A 116 25.44 -20.08 7.06
N TRP A 117 24.81 -21.25 7.07
CA TRP A 117 23.44 -21.41 7.57
C TRP A 117 23.45 -22.05 8.94
N HIS A 118 23.10 -21.28 9.97
CA HIS A 118 23.13 -21.74 11.37
C HIS A 118 21.93 -22.60 11.78
N ASP A 119 20.81 -22.45 11.05
CA ASP A 119 19.55 -23.14 11.31
C ASP A 119 18.93 -23.68 10.01
N ARG A 120 17.99 -24.62 10.15
CA ARG A 120 17.34 -25.29 9.01
C ARG A 120 16.37 -24.38 8.24
N ALA A 121 15.86 -23.32 8.87
CA ALA A 121 14.88 -22.43 8.27
C ALA A 121 15.53 -21.33 7.40
N SER A 122 16.77 -20.95 7.69
CA SER A 122 17.55 -20.02 6.86
C SER A 122 18.22 -20.69 5.66
N ALA A 123 18.51 -21.99 5.75
CA ALA A 123 19.13 -22.76 4.68
C ALA A 123 18.20 -22.96 3.45
N PRO A 124 18.76 -23.04 2.23
CA PRO A 124 17.98 -23.37 1.04
C PRO A 124 17.42 -24.80 1.11
N SER A 125 16.51 -25.15 0.20
CA SER A 125 16.30 -26.57 -0.12
C SER A 125 17.59 -27.12 -0.73
N ARG A 126 17.92 -28.37 -0.40
CA ARG A 126 19.20 -28.95 -0.83
C ARG A 126 19.09 -30.43 -1.11
N ALA A 127 19.72 -30.86 -2.20
CA ALA A 127 20.11 -32.25 -2.42
C ALA A 127 21.65 -32.38 -2.38
N THR A 128 22.16 -33.50 -1.86
CA THR A 128 23.58 -33.86 -1.97
C THR A 128 23.71 -35.22 -2.62
N ILE A 129 24.54 -35.32 -3.64
CA ILE A 129 24.62 -36.47 -4.54
C ILE A 129 26.09 -36.92 -4.64
N GLY A 130 26.33 -38.21 -4.44
CA GLY A 130 27.60 -38.84 -4.76
C GLY A 130 27.71 -39.04 -6.28
N VAL A 131 28.78 -38.55 -6.91
CA VAL A 131 29.03 -38.69 -8.35
C VAL A 131 30.32 -39.46 -8.62
N ARG A 132 30.38 -40.09 -9.79
CA ARG A 132 31.57 -40.86 -10.21
C ARG A 132 32.78 -39.97 -10.46
N GLU A 133 32.57 -38.81 -11.08
CA GLU A 133 33.62 -37.91 -11.52
C GLU A 133 33.12 -36.46 -11.64
N LEU A 134 34.06 -35.52 -11.58
CA LEU A 134 33.89 -34.09 -11.84
C LEU A 134 34.80 -33.68 -13.02
N PRO A 135 34.57 -32.52 -13.67
CA PRO A 135 35.28 -32.15 -14.91
C PRO A 135 36.82 -32.06 -14.83
N ASP A 136 37.35 -31.81 -13.63
CA ASP A 136 38.79 -31.85 -13.34
C ASP A 136 39.01 -32.81 -12.16
N PRO A 137 40.00 -33.72 -12.24
CA PRO A 137 40.22 -34.72 -11.20
C PRO A 137 40.73 -34.15 -9.87
N ARG A 138 41.06 -32.84 -9.83
CA ARG A 138 41.39 -32.11 -8.61
C ARG A 138 40.17 -31.55 -7.87
N PHE A 139 38.97 -31.63 -8.44
CA PHE A 139 37.74 -31.19 -7.76
C PHE A 139 37.13 -32.31 -6.92
N LEU A 140 36.78 -31.98 -5.68
CA LEU A 140 36.04 -32.85 -4.76
C LEU A 140 34.57 -32.46 -4.63
N VAL A 141 34.22 -31.21 -4.95
CA VAL A 141 32.87 -30.67 -4.79
C VAL A 141 32.50 -29.71 -5.91
N GLU A 142 31.28 -29.84 -6.40
CA GLU A 142 30.63 -28.87 -7.28
C GLU A 142 29.27 -28.49 -6.69
N ILE A 143 28.92 -27.21 -6.70
CA ILE A 143 27.61 -26.74 -6.22
C ILE A 143 26.91 -25.97 -7.33
N LYS A 144 25.69 -26.40 -7.66
CA LYS A 144 24.74 -25.69 -8.50
C LYS A 144 23.66 -25.07 -7.62
N ALA A 145 23.21 -23.86 -7.93
CA ALA A 145 22.22 -23.18 -7.11
C ALA A 145 21.24 -22.32 -7.92
N THR A 146 20.06 -22.10 -7.35
CA THR A 146 19.13 -21.07 -7.78
C THR A 146 18.96 -20.08 -6.65
N ALA A 147 19.19 -18.80 -6.93
CA ALA A 147 18.93 -17.71 -6.01
C ALA A 147 17.78 -16.84 -6.50
N ILE A 148 17.03 -16.29 -5.55
CA ILE A 148 16.03 -15.27 -5.84
C ILE A 148 16.49 -13.95 -5.25
N LEU A 149 16.58 -12.93 -6.09
CA LEU A 149 16.50 -11.57 -5.62
C LEU A 149 15.01 -11.27 -5.52
N ILE A 150 14.48 -11.28 -4.30
CA ILE A 150 13.16 -10.71 -4.05
C ILE A 150 13.29 -9.22 -4.38
N THR A 151 12.89 -8.87 -5.59
CA THR A 151 12.49 -7.51 -5.88
C THR A 151 11.22 -7.34 -5.06
N ALA A 152 11.37 -6.84 -3.82
CA ALA A 152 10.35 -5.93 -3.34
C ALA A 152 10.03 -5.03 -4.55
N ILE A 153 8.74 -4.79 -4.84
CA ILE A 153 8.36 -3.63 -5.65
C ILE A 153 9.37 -2.59 -5.29
N ALA A 154 10.15 -2.15 -6.28
CA ALA A 154 11.22 -1.26 -6.01
C ALA A 154 10.62 -0.12 -5.18
N LYS A 155 10.92 -0.11 -3.88
CA LYS A 155 11.53 1.07 -3.30
C LYS A 155 12.79 1.30 -4.12
N MET A 156 12.61 1.70 -5.38
CA MET A 156 13.50 2.66 -5.97
C MET A 156 13.60 3.71 -4.89
N SER A 157 14.83 4.01 -4.51
CA SER A 157 15.17 5.20 -3.76
C SER A 157 14.76 6.42 -4.58
N LEU A 158 13.44 6.62 -4.73
CA LEU A 158 12.80 7.92 -4.71
C LEU A 158 13.00 8.44 -3.29
N ASP A 159 13.11 9.76 -3.14
CA ASP A 159 13.07 10.49 -1.87
C ASP A 159 11.82 10.13 -1.03
N THR A 160 11.72 8.91 -0.50
CA THR A 160 10.56 8.36 0.21
C THR A 160 10.80 8.31 1.72
N ASN A 161 11.90 8.93 2.18
CA ASN A 161 12.28 9.04 3.59
C ASN A 161 11.45 10.05 4.39
N THR A 162 10.44 10.67 3.80
CA THR A 162 9.53 11.56 4.53
C THR A 162 8.67 10.74 5.48
N LYS A 163 8.43 11.28 6.67
CA LYS A 163 7.51 10.70 7.67
C LYS A 163 6.16 11.41 7.55
N ILE A 164 5.16 10.94 8.29
CA ILE A 164 3.97 11.77 8.51
C ILE A 164 4.41 12.98 9.34
N GLU A 165 4.03 14.16 8.86
CA GLU A 165 4.29 15.46 9.48
C GLU A 165 2.97 16.09 9.91
N TYR A 166 3.05 17.02 10.86
CA TYR A 166 1.89 17.66 11.47
C TYR A 166 2.04 19.17 11.39
N PHE A 167 1.11 19.81 10.70
CA PHE A 167 1.01 21.26 10.67
C PHE A 167 -0.01 21.73 11.71
N THR A 168 0.48 22.55 12.63
CA THR A 168 -0.33 23.13 13.70
C THR A 168 -1.03 24.40 13.22
N LEU A 169 -2.35 24.42 13.36
CA LEU A 169 -3.20 25.59 13.13
C LEU A 169 -3.68 26.11 14.48
N ASN A 170 -3.39 27.38 14.78
CA ASN A 170 -3.88 28.03 15.99
C ASN A 170 -5.21 28.73 15.75
N ASP A 171 -6.02 28.81 16.81
CA ASP A 171 -7.30 29.53 16.86
C ASP A 171 -8.21 29.18 15.68
N PHE A 172 -8.39 27.87 15.44
CA PHE A 172 -9.16 27.38 14.32
C PHE A 172 -10.65 27.35 14.65
N GLU A 173 -11.41 28.22 14.00
CA GLU A 173 -12.88 28.23 14.03
C GLU A 173 -13.42 27.22 13.02
N PHE A 174 -14.31 26.32 13.46
CA PHE A 174 -15.02 25.33 12.63
C PHE A 174 -16.34 25.90 12.09
N GLN A 175 -16.94 25.25 11.08
CA GLN A 175 -18.23 25.69 10.53
C GLN A 175 -19.39 25.69 11.52
N ASP A 176 -19.31 24.91 12.60
CA ASP A 176 -20.34 24.90 13.65
C ASP A 176 -20.13 25.99 14.72
N GLY A 177 -19.12 26.84 14.56
CA GLY A 177 -18.75 27.93 15.48
C GLY A 177 -17.83 27.50 16.61
N THR A 178 -17.48 26.22 16.71
CA THR A 178 -16.48 25.76 17.69
C THR A 178 -15.12 26.37 17.37
N ILE A 179 -14.44 26.95 18.36
CA ILE A 179 -13.09 27.48 18.21
C ILE A 179 -12.15 26.63 19.06
N LEU A 180 -11.14 26.05 18.42
CA LEU A 180 -10.09 25.31 19.11
C LEU A 180 -8.77 26.09 19.07
N PRO A 181 -8.07 26.22 20.22
CA PRO A 181 -6.81 26.96 20.28
C PRO A 181 -5.72 26.31 19.41
N GLN A 182 -5.82 25.00 19.19
CA GLN A 182 -4.87 24.24 18.39
C GLN A 182 -5.56 23.07 17.70
N VAL A 183 -5.35 22.93 16.39
CA VAL A 183 -5.67 21.70 15.63
C VAL A 183 -4.47 21.27 14.79
N GLN A 184 -4.36 19.97 14.53
CA GLN A 184 -3.25 19.37 13.80
C GLN A 184 -3.73 18.86 12.44
N GLN A 185 -3.08 19.30 11.37
CA GLN A 185 -3.27 18.81 10.02
C GLN A 185 -2.13 17.84 9.68
N ALA A 186 -2.42 16.54 9.63
CA ALA A 186 -1.43 15.54 9.27
C ALA A 186 -1.27 15.46 7.74
N TYR A 187 -0.04 15.34 7.27
CA TYR A 187 0.28 15.18 5.85
C TYR A 187 1.58 14.39 5.67
N ARG A 188 1.85 13.94 4.44
CA ARG A 188 3.12 13.35 4.05
C ARG A 188 3.42 13.68 2.60
N GLU A 189 4.68 13.96 2.32
CA GLU A 189 5.14 14.23 0.96
C GLU A 189 5.80 13.00 0.33
N PHE A 190 5.62 12.81 -0.96
CA PHE A 190 6.33 11.83 -1.77
C PHE A 190 6.97 12.57 -2.94
N ASN A 191 8.20 12.19 -3.29
CA ASN A 191 9.01 12.87 -4.30
C ASN A 191 9.16 14.39 -4.02
N PRO A 192 9.58 14.82 -2.80
CA PRO A 192 9.61 16.23 -2.37
C PRO A 192 10.50 17.14 -3.25
N THR A 193 11.44 16.57 -4.01
CA THR A 193 12.33 17.29 -4.93
C THR A 193 11.69 17.67 -6.26
N LYS A 194 10.51 17.13 -6.58
CA LYS A 194 9.78 17.46 -7.82
C LYS A 194 9.10 18.83 -7.69
N THR A 195 8.96 19.53 -8.82
CA THR A 195 8.42 20.89 -8.85
C THR A 195 6.91 20.95 -9.11
N LYS A 196 6.37 19.98 -9.86
CA LYS A 196 4.92 19.87 -10.08
C LYS A 196 4.24 19.41 -8.80
N ILE A 197 3.14 20.02 -8.41
CA ILE A 197 2.47 19.75 -7.14
C ILE A 197 1.23 18.89 -7.36
N ALA A 198 1.16 17.77 -6.64
CA ALA A 198 -0.06 16.98 -6.54
C ALA A 198 -0.58 16.98 -5.10
N LEU A 199 -1.87 17.23 -4.90
CA LEU A 199 -2.53 17.14 -3.59
C LEU A 199 -3.53 15.99 -3.56
N ILE A 200 -3.45 15.14 -2.53
CA ILE A 200 -4.29 13.93 -2.40
C ILE A 200 -4.89 13.85 -1.00
N PRO A 201 -6.16 14.24 -0.81
CA PRO A 201 -6.86 14.04 0.45
C PRO A 201 -7.18 12.55 0.67
N THR A 202 -7.10 12.10 1.92
CA THR A 202 -7.56 10.76 2.32
C THR A 202 -9.09 10.62 2.17
N CYS A 203 -9.60 9.38 2.22
CA CYS A 203 -11.03 9.08 2.15
C CYS A 203 -11.62 8.63 3.51
N PHE A 204 -12.89 8.20 3.52
CA PHE A 204 -13.48 7.52 4.68
C PHE A 204 -12.62 6.31 5.05
N ARG A 205 -12.23 6.22 6.32
CA ARG A 205 -11.26 5.23 6.82
C ARG A 205 -9.88 5.23 6.12
N GLY A 206 -9.57 6.25 5.34
CA GLY A 206 -8.28 6.42 4.69
C GLY A 206 -7.24 6.94 5.67
N ARG A 207 -6.05 6.33 5.65
CA ARG A 207 -4.85 6.79 6.34
C ARG A 207 -3.78 7.16 5.33
N ILE A 208 -2.95 8.16 5.62
CA ILE A 208 -1.97 8.74 4.69
C ILE A 208 -1.14 7.66 3.97
N ASN A 209 -0.62 6.68 4.70
CA ASN A 209 0.25 5.65 4.13
C ASN A 209 -0.49 4.55 3.36
N ALA A 210 -1.81 4.43 3.54
CA ALA A 210 -2.65 3.45 2.87
C ALA A 210 -3.40 4.05 1.66
N THR A 211 -3.40 5.38 1.51
CA THR A 211 -4.04 6.06 0.38
C THR A 211 -3.25 5.85 -0.90
N LEU A 212 -3.93 5.36 -1.95
CA LEU A 212 -3.37 5.30 -3.30
C LEU A 212 -3.03 6.71 -3.78
N ASN A 213 -1.73 6.99 -3.91
CA ASN A 213 -1.22 8.33 -4.16
C ASN A 213 -0.62 8.53 -5.56
N PHE A 214 -0.57 7.48 -6.38
CA PHE A 214 -0.02 7.49 -7.74
C PHE A 214 1.43 8.00 -7.87
N ALA A 215 2.16 8.16 -6.76
CA ALA A 215 3.51 8.74 -6.73
C ALA A 215 4.57 7.85 -7.40
N ASN A 216 4.24 6.58 -7.67
CA ASN A 216 5.05 5.64 -8.43
C ASN A 216 4.49 5.39 -9.85
N GLY A 217 3.40 6.05 -10.23
CA GLY A 217 2.67 5.83 -11.46
C GLY A 217 2.50 7.12 -12.26
N ALA A 218 1.26 7.55 -12.45
CA ALA A 218 0.90 8.76 -13.20
C ALA A 218 1.49 10.04 -12.61
N LEU A 219 1.74 10.07 -11.29
CA LEU A 219 2.23 11.24 -10.56
C LEU A 219 3.70 11.11 -10.14
N ARG A 220 4.47 10.21 -10.77
CA ARG A 220 5.91 10.01 -10.48
C ARG A 220 6.79 11.27 -10.64
N ASP A 221 6.35 12.21 -11.47
CA ASP A 221 7.05 13.47 -11.73
C ASP A 221 6.47 14.65 -10.96
N TYR A 222 5.64 14.36 -9.96
CA TYR A 222 5.02 15.33 -9.07
C TYR A 222 5.55 15.16 -7.64
N ARG A 223 5.65 16.26 -6.91
CA ARG A 223 5.72 16.31 -5.44
C ARG A 223 4.30 16.06 -4.95
N VAL A 224 4.07 14.83 -4.52
CA VAL A 224 2.76 14.35 -4.10
C VAL A 224 2.60 14.57 -2.62
N ILE A 225 1.62 15.37 -2.22
CA ILE A 225 1.29 15.68 -0.84
C ILE A 225 0.00 14.93 -0.52
N VAL A 226 0.09 13.88 0.30
CA VAL A 226 -1.09 13.19 0.83
C VAL A 226 -1.48 13.84 2.14
N VAL A 227 -2.75 14.22 2.29
CA VAL A 227 -3.24 14.98 3.43
C VAL A 227 -4.45 14.31 4.09
N ALA A 228 -4.37 14.10 5.40
CA ALA A 228 -5.43 13.45 6.16
C ALA A 228 -6.62 14.40 6.38
N LEU A 229 -7.84 13.95 6.09
CA LEU A 229 -9.04 14.69 6.49
C LEU A 229 -9.10 14.84 8.02
N PHE A 230 -9.69 15.94 8.52
CA PHE A 230 -10.09 15.99 9.93
C PHE A 230 -11.07 14.85 10.25
N GLY A 231 -11.05 14.39 11.49
CA GLY A 231 -11.85 13.25 11.93
C GLY A 231 -11.28 11.87 11.55
N ASN A 232 -10.23 11.78 10.72
CA ASN A 232 -9.71 10.48 10.29
C ASN A 232 -8.79 9.78 11.31
N GLY A 233 -8.52 10.41 12.46
CA GLY A 233 -7.65 9.94 13.53
C GLY A 233 -6.15 10.21 13.34
N GLU A 234 -5.69 10.62 12.16
CA GLU A 234 -4.31 11.13 11.95
C GLU A 234 -4.26 12.64 12.14
N SER A 235 -5.14 13.37 11.47
CA SER A 235 -5.38 14.79 11.77
C SER A 235 -6.24 14.96 13.02
N SER A 236 -6.47 16.19 13.47
CA SER A 236 -7.37 16.49 14.58
C SER A 236 -8.73 15.81 14.40
N SER A 237 -9.11 15.06 15.42
CA SER A 237 -10.26 14.14 15.44
C SER A 237 -10.78 13.99 16.87
N PRO A 238 -12.02 13.53 17.08
CA PRO A 238 -12.56 13.24 18.41
C PRO A 238 -11.64 12.38 19.29
N SER A 239 -10.94 11.41 18.71
CA SER A 239 -10.04 10.50 19.42
C SER A 239 -8.77 11.15 20.00
N ASN A 240 -8.29 12.24 19.39
CA ASN A 240 -6.98 12.82 19.67
C ASN A 240 -6.99 14.33 19.98
N THR A 241 -8.15 15.00 19.87
CA THR A 241 -8.30 16.44 20.10
C THR A 241 -9.41 16.67 21.12
N HIS A 242 -9.07 17.32 22.24
CA HIS A 242 -10.04 17.64 23.27
C HIS A 242 -11.05 18.70 22.77
N ASN A 243 -12.32 18.55 23.13
CA ASN A 243 -13.43 19.41 22.68
C ASN A 243 -13.61 19.49 21.16
N PHE A 244 -13.16 18.48 20.41
CA PHE A 244 -13.41 18.41 18.97
C PHE A 244 -14.92 18.56 18.67
N PRO A 245 -15.30 19.34 17.65
CA PRO A 245 -16.71 19.60 17.34
C PRO A 245 -17.48 18.32 17.04
N GLN A 246 -18.77 18.31 17.40
CA GLN A 246 -19.65 17.17 17.13
C GLN A 246 -19.98 17.02 15.64
N THR A 247 -19.82 18.09 14.86
CA THR A 247 -20.04 18.08 13.42
C THR A 247 -18.80 18.58 12.69
N LEU A 248 -18.56 18.01 11.52
CA LEU A 248 -17.46 18.39 10.65
C LEU A 248 -17.97 18.66 9.23
N ASP A 249 -17.40 19.66 8.58
CA ASP A 249 -17.72 20.06 7.21
C ASP A 249 -16.46 20.00 6.33
N TYR A 250 -16.62 19.70 5.04
CA TYR A 250 -15.49 19.72 4.10
C TYR A 250 -14.80 21.09 4.04
N ARG A 251 -15.53 22.19 4.26
CA ARG A 251 -14.97 23.54 4.33
C ARG A 251 -13.94 23.71 5.44
N ASP A 252 -14.07 22.96 6.53
CA ASP A 252 -13.07 22.97 7.61
C ASP A 252 -11.78 22.29 7.15
N CYS A 253 -11.89 21.11 6.54
CA CYS A 253 -10.75 20.41 5.96
C CYS A 253 -10.08 21.26 4.86
N VAL A 254 -10.87 21.83 3.95
CA VAL A 254 -10.38 22.65 2.82
C VAL A 254 -9.65 23.90 3.31
N ARG A 255 -10.17 24.60 4.33
CA ARG A 255 -9.50 25.78 4.91
C ARG A 255 -8.20 25.41 5.62
N ALA A 256 -8.19 24.34 6.39
CA ALA A 256 -6.98 23.85 7.07
C ALA A 256 -5.89 23.43 6.06
N GLN A 257 -6.28 22.68 5.04
CA GLN A 257 -5.39 22.25 3.96
C GLN A 257 -4.89 23.44 3.15
N TYR A 258 -5.72 24.44 2.87
CA TYR A 258 -5.30 25.65 2.17
C TYR A 258 -4.20 26.38 2.94
N ARG A 259 -4.34 26.52 4.25
CA ARG A 259 -3.31 27.10 5.11
C ARG A 259 -2.04 26.26 5.16
N LEU A 260 -2.15 24.92 5.20
CA LEU A 260 -1.00 24.02 5.05
C LEU A 260 -0.25 24.30 3.74
N ILE A 261 -0.96 24.35 2.61
CA ILE A 261 -0.36 24.53 1.28
C ILE A 261 0.28 25.92 1.15
N THR A 262 -0.41 26.98 1.59
CA THR A 262 0.00 28.36 1.34
C THR A 262 0.91 28.97 2.41
N GLU A 263 0.64 28.71 3.69
CA GLU A 263 1.38 29.30 4.81
C GLU A 263 2.61 28.45 5.18
N HIS A 264 2.42 27.13 5.28
CA HIS A 264 3.47 26.21 5.74
C HIS A 264 4.37 25.75 4.61
N LEU A 265 3.80 25.13 3.56
CA LEU A 265 4.55 24.61 2.42
C LEU A 265 4.90 25.69 1.39
N ARG A 266 4.28 26.87 1.49
CA ARG A 266 4.52 28.05 0.64
C ARG A 266 4.37 27.78 -0.86
N LEU A 267 3.34 27.02 -1.21
CA LEU A 267 3.03 26.63 -2.59
C LEU A 267 1.94 27.54 -3.17
N GLY A 268 2.14 28.00 -4.41
CA GLY A 268 1.24 28.95 -5.06
C GLY A 268 0.14 28.34 -5.93
N LYS A 269 0.36 27.16 -6.51
CA LYS A 269 -0.62 26.43 -7.33
C LYS A 269 -0.47 24.93 -7.16
N ILE A 270 -1.56 24.22 -7.38
CA ILE A 270 -1.67 22.76 -7.38
C ILE A 270 -1.90 22.32 -8.83
N ASP A 271 -0.91 21.65 -9.43
CA ASP A 271 -1.01 21.18 -10.80
C ASP A 271 -2.11 20.12 -10.95
N VAL A 272 -2.24 19.24 -9.97
CA VAL A 272 -3.33 18.25 -9.92
C VAL A 272 -3.77 17.98 -8.49
N MET A 273 -5.08 17.97 -8.26
CA MET A 273 -5.65 17.42 -7.05
C MET A 273 -6.38 16.13 -7.40
N ALA A 274 -6.07 15.03 -6.72
CA ALA A 274 -6.64 13.72 -7.01
C ALA A 274 -7.23 13.11 -5.73
N GLY A 275 -8.48 12.69 -5.77
CA GLY A 275 -9.17 12.21 -4.58
C GLY A 275 -10.12 11.05 -4.86
N PHE A 276 -10.04 10.04 -4.01
CA PHE A 276 -10.95 8.88 -4.01
C PHE A 276 -12.06 9.06 -2.98
N SER A 277 -13.32 8.76 -3.33
CA SER A 277 -14.45 8.73 -2.38
C SER A 277 -14.63 10.08 -1.66
N MET A 278 -14.61 10.13 -0.33
CA MET A 278 -14.59 11.40 0.43
C MET A 278 -13.42 12.33 0.03
N GLY A 279 -12.28 11.78 -0.39
CA GLY A 279 -11.18 12.59 -0.95
C GLY A 279 -11.57 13.25 -2.28
N GLY A 280 -12.38 12.58 -3.10
CA GLY A 280 -12.97 13.17 -4.31
C GLY A 280 -13.97 14.27 -3.98
N GLN A 281 -14.78 14.10 -2.93
CA GLN A 281 -15.68 15.16 -2.45
C GLN A 281 -14.87 16.36 -1.97
N CYS A 282 -13.82 16.12 -1.19
CA CYS A 282 -12.89 17.17 -0.75
C CYS A 282 -12.25 17.90 -1.95
N THR A 283 -11.91 17.18 -3.02
CA THR A 283 -11.38 17.75 -4.26
C THR A 283 -12.39 18.66 -4.96
N TYR A 284 -13.67 18.25 -5.02
CA TYR A 284 -14.76 19.10 -5.51
C TYR A 284 -14.92 20.37 -4.66
N HIS A 285 -14.93 20.25 -3.33
CA HIS A 285 -15.03 21.40 -2.43
C HIS A 285 -13.84 22.35 -2.56
N TRP A 286 -12.63 21.82 -2.76
CA TRP A 286 -11.43 22.61 -3.04
C TRP A 286 -11.54 23.38 -4.36
N ALA A 287 -11.94 22.71 -5.44
CA ALA A 287 -12.11 23.33 -6.76
C ALA A 287 -13.21 24.41 -6.76
N ALA A 288 -14.23 24.26 -5.91
CA ALA A 288 -15.30 25.22 -5.72
C ALA A 288 -14.87 26.43 -4.86
N THR A 289 -14.07 26.20 -3.81
CA THR A 289 -13.70 27.23 -2.82
C THR A 289 -12.49 28.05 -3.27
N TYR A 290 -11.49 27.40 -3.88
CA TYR A 290 -10.26 28.03 -4.35
C TYR A 290 -10.02 27.74 -5.85
N PRO A 291 -10.92 28.19 -6.74
CA PRO A 291 -10.92 27.80 -8.15
C PRO A 291 -9.61 28.13 -8.88
N SER A 292 -8.91 29.20 -8.51
CA SER A 292 -7.65 29.61 -9.14
C SER A 292 -6.42 28.79 -8.71
N MET A 293 -6.53 27.97 -7.66
CA MET A 293 -5.42 27.22 -7.09
C MET A 293 -5.20 25.87 -7.77
N ILE A 294 -6.23 25.27 -8.39
CA ILE A 294 -6.19 23.90 -8.92
C ILE A 294 -6.34 23.94 -10.44
N LEU A 295 -5.36 23.38 -11.15
CA LEU A 295 -5.41 23.30 -12.61
C LEU A 295 -6.20 22.08 -13.09
N ASN A 296 -5.96 20.93 -12.47
CA ASN A 296 -6.57 19.66 -12.83
C ASN A 296 -7.15 18.97 -11.58
N ALA A 297 -8.37 18.47 -11.67
CA ALA A 297 -9.06 17.73 -10.62
C ALA A 297 -9.36 16.32 -11.11
N VAL A 298 -8.85 15.30 -10.42
CA VAL A 298 -9.13 13.88 -10.69
C VAL A 298 -10.04 13.36 -9.58
N ILE A 299 -11.29 13.06 -9.94
CA ILE A 299 -12.36 12.68 -9.02
C ILE A 299 -12.66 11.19 -9.20
N ILE A 300 -12.26 10.36 -8.23
CA ILE A 300 -12.34 8.90 -8.33
C ILE A 300 -13.46 8.40 -7.43
N CYS A 301 -14.43 7.67 -7.99
CA CYS A 301 -15.58 7.07 -7.27
C CYS A 301 -16.21 8.04 -6.26
N SER A 302 -16.66 9.21 -6.71
CA SER A 302 -17.14 10.28 -5.84
C SER A 302 -18.24 11.12 -6.51
N SER A 303 -18.80 12.09 -5.78
CA SER A 303 -19.82 13.02 -6.27
C SER A 303 -19.70 14.40 -5.62
N ALA A 304 -20.14 15.43 -6.33
CA ALA A 304 -20.11 16.83 -5.87
C ALA A 304 -21.18 17.14 -4.82
N LYS A 305 -22.21 16.29 -4.74
CA LYS A 305 -23.21 16.26 -3.67
C LYS A 305 -23.51 14.82 -3.29
N THR A 306 -23.66 14.55 -2.00
CA THR A 306 -24.10 13.24 -1.53
C THR A 306 -25.55 13.00 -1.95
N SER A 307 -25.78 11.91 -2.68
CA SER A 307 -27.12 11.55 -3.14
C SER A 307 -28.01 11.06 -2.00
N LEU A 308 -29.33 11.09 -2.18
CA LEU A 308 -30.27 10.55 -1.17
C LEU A 308 -30.07 9.05 -0.94
N HIS A 309 -29.73 8.29 -1.99
CA HIS A 309 -29.37 6.87 -1.84
C HIS A 309 -28.11 6.71 -0.99
N ASN A 310 -27.09 7.53 -1.26
CA ASN A 310 -25.84 7.49 -0.53
C ASN A 310 -26.05 7.85 0.96
N TYR A 311 -26.80 8.92 1.22
CA TYR A 311 -27.22 9.32 2.57
C TYR A 311 -27.95 8.18 3.30
N GLN A 312 -28.96 7.56 2.66
CA GLN A 312 -29.78 6.52 3.27
C GLN A 312 -28.99 5.24 3.52
N PHE A 313 -28.05 4.86 2.65
CA PHE A 313 -27.20 3.70 2.92
C PHE A 313 -26.36 3.93 4.19
N LEU A 314 -25.82 5.14 4.38
CA LEU A 314 -24.98 5.49 5.54
C LEU A 314 -25.72 5.44 6.86
N GLU A 315 -27.03 5.66 6.87
CA GLU A 315 -27.85 5.53 8.07
C GLU A 315 -27.84 4.10 8.61
N GLY A 316 -27.64 3.08 7.76
CA GLY A 316 -27.52 1.68 8.18
C GLY A 316 -26.34 1.39 9.12
N PRO A 317 -25.07 1.52 8.67
CA PRO A 317 -23.90 1.30 9.52
C PRO A 317 -23.84 2.29 10.68
N LYS A 318 -24.26 3.54 10.48
CA LYS A 318 -24.40 4.53 11.56
C LYS A 318 -25.33 4.03 12.67
N ALA A 319 -26.56 3.64 12.34
CA ALA A 319 -27.53 3.14 13.32
C ALA A 319 -27.02 1.87 14.01
N ALA A 320 -26.29 0.99 13.30
CA ALA A 320 -25.70 -0.21 13.88
C ALA A 320 -24.67 0.11 14.99
N LEU A 321 -23.88 1.16 14.82
CA LEU A 321 -22.93 1.63 15.83
C LEU A 321 -23.63 2.39 16.96
N GLU A 322 -24.48 3.37 16.62
CA GLU A 322 -25.16 4.22 17.60
C GLU A 322 -26.12 3.43 18.51
N SER A 323 -26.69 2.33 18.00
CA SER A 323 -27.60 1.46 18.76
C SER A 323 -26.87 0.37 19.55
N SER A 324 -25.55 0.26 19.45
CA SER A 324 -24.81 -0.82 20.10
C SER A 324 -24.70 -0.58 21.60
N ILE A 325 -24.99 -1.60 22.40
CA ILE A 325 -25.01 -1.46 23.87
C ILE A 325 -23.66 -1.02 24.44
N ASP A 326 -22.56 -1.49 23.84
CA ASP A 326 -21.19 -1.16 24.25
C ASP A 326 -20.77 0.26 23.85
N TYR A 327 -21.44 0.87 22.86
CA TYR A 327 -21.30 2.29 22.55
C TYR A 327 -22.19 3.15 23.47
N ILE A 328 -23.46 2.77 23.64
CA ILE A 328 -24.46 3.51 24.45
C ILE A 328 -24.09 3.55 25.93
N ASP A 329 -23.58 2.46 26.50
CA ASP A 329 -23.20 2.36 27.92
C ASP A 329 -22.14 3.42 28.29
N GLY A 330 -21.54 4.11 27.31
CA GLY A 330 -20.77 5.33 27.51
C GLY A 330 -19.44 5.12 28.23
N LYS A 331 -19.18 3.91 28.74
CA LYS A 331 -17.94 3.53 29.42
C LYS A 331 -16.73 3.81 28.54
N PHE A 332 -16.80 3.55 27.24
CA PHE A 332 -15.71 3.89 26.32
C PHE A 332 -15.38 5.39 26.31
N ARG A 333 -16.38 6.28 26.45
CA ARG A 333 -16.19 7.74 26.51
C ARG A 333 -15.59 8.19 27.84
N ILE A 334 -15.83 7.44 28.91
CA ILE A 334 -15.40 7.80 30.27
C ILE A 334 -13.98 7.31 30.56
N ASN A 335 -13.66 6.04 30.28
CA ASN A 335 -12.38 5.44 30.69
C ASN A 335 -11.55 4.85 29.54
N ARG A 336 -12.07 4.80 28.31
CA ARG A 336 -11.44 4.12 27.14
C ARG A 336 -11.05 2.64 27.39
N GLU A 337 -11.48 2.02 28.50
CA GLU A 337 -11.11 0.65 28.87
C GLU A 337 -11.99 -0.42 28.18
N SER A 338 -13.20 -0.05 27.78
CA SER A 338 -14.13 -0.93 27.05
C SER A 338 -14.38 -0.39 25.65
N PHE A 339 -13.52 -0.76 24.70
CA PHE A 339 -13.69 -0.37 23.31
C PHE A 339 -14.95 -1.03 22.72
N PRO A 340 -15.84 -0.31 22.01
CA PRO A 340 -17.14 -0.83 21.59
C PRO A 340 -17.02 -1.69 20.31
N LEU A 341 -16.30 -2.79 20.43
CA LEU A 341 -15.98 -3.70 19.33
C LEU A 341 -17.25 -4.32 18.72
N ARG A 342 -18.32 -4.57 19.49
CA ARG A 342 -19.57 -5.11 18.94
C ARG A 342 -20.22 -4.09 18.01
N GLY A 343 -20.28 -2.83 18.44
CA GLY A 343 -20.77 -1.72 17.60
C GLY A 343 -19.93 -1.53 16.33
N LEU A 344 -18.60 -1.54 16.47
CA LEU A 344 -17.68 -1.39 15.34
C LEU A 344 -17.78 -2.54 14.34
N HIS A 345 -17.92 -3.79 14.80
CA HIS A 345 -18.12 -4.95 13.94
C HIS A 345 -19.50 -4.93 13.27
N ALA A 346 -20.54 -4.48 13.98
CA ALA A 346 -21.88 -4.30 13.40
C ALA A 346 -21.88 -3.22 12.32
N PHE A 347 -21.24 -2.07 12.57
CA PHE A 347 -21.00 -1.02 11.58
C PHE A 347 -20.32 -1.60 10.34
N GLY A 348 -19.21 -2.30 10.54
CA GLY A 348 -18.42 -2.85 9.44
C GLY A 348 -19.18 -3.91 8.66
N ARG A 349 -19.96 -4.78 9.32
CA ARG A 349 -20.83 -5.76 8.66
C ARG A 349 -21.90 -5.08 7.81
N ALA A 350 -22.59 -4.08 8.35
CA ALA A 350 -23.61 -3.32 7.64
C ALA A 350 -23.05 -2.57 6.42
N TYR A 351 -21.79 -2.15 6.47
CA TYR A 351 -21.13 -1.48 5.34
C TYR A 351 -20.52 -2.45 4.31
N SER A 352 -20.11 -3.65 4.72
CA SER A 352 -19.24 -4.54 3.93
C SER A 352 -19.74 -4.88 2.51
N ALA A 353 -21.03 -5.14 2.33
CA ALA A 353 -21.60 -5.48 1.02
C ALA A 353 -21.58 -4.31 0.02
N TRP A 354 -21.50 -3.08 0.53
CA TRP A 354 -21.47 -1.86 -0.30
C TRP A 354 -20.07 -1.59 -0.86
N LEU A 355 -19.01 -2.09 -0.21
CA LEU A 355 -17.62 -1.80 -0.60
C LEU A 355 -17.30 -2.27 -2.03
N THR A 356 -17.81 -3.44 -2.42
CA THR A 356 -17.56 -4.03 -3.74
C THR A 356 -18.83 -4.01 -4.59
N SER A 357 -19.15 -5.10 -5.28
CA SER A 357 -20.34 -5.23 -6.11
C SER A 357 -20.94 -6.62 -5.95
N ALA A 358 -22.22 -6.77 -6.34
CA ALA A 358 -22.86 -8.09 -6.42
C ALA A 358 -22.03 -9.09 -7.24
N GLN A 359 -21.54 -8.68 -8.42
CA GLN A 359 -20.74 -9.53 -9.30
C GLN A 359 -19.42 -9.98 -8.65
N TRP A 360 -18.80 -9.15 -7.83
CA TRP A 360 -17.59 -9.49 -7.07
C TRP A 360 -17.84 -10.64 -6.08
N PHE A 361 -19.00 -10.64 -5.42
CA PHE A 361 -19.40 -11.72 -4.50
C PHE A 361 -19.75 -13.00 -5.26
N GLU A 362 -20.52 -12.92 -6.34
CA GLU A 362 -20.87 -14.09 -7.17
C GLU A 362 -19.64 -14.76 -7.79
N GLN A 363 -18.64 -13.97 -8.16
CA GLN A 363 -17.36 -14.49 -8.67
C GLN A 363 -16.37 -14.92 -7.58
N ARG A 364 -16.79 -14.87 -6.30
CA ARG A 364 -16.00 -15.30 -5.14
C ARG A 364 -14.61 -14.68 -5.10
N VAL A 365 -14.49 -13.40 -5.45
CA VAL A 365 -13.17 -12.74 -5.56
C VAL A 365 -12.46 -12.67 -4.19
N PHE A 366 -13.18 -12.73 -3.08
CA PHE A 366 -12.58 -12.92 -1.74
C PHE A 366 -11.67 -14.17 -1.67
N GLU A 367 -11.99 -15.26 -2.37
CA GLU A 367 -11.13 -16.46 -2.37
C GLU A 367 -9.82 -16.21 -3.10
N LYS A 368 -9.87 -15.43 -4.18
CA LYS A 368 -8.68 -15.01 -4.93
C LYS A 368 -7.79 -14.07 -4.11
N GLN A 369 -8.33 -13.40 -3.10
CA GLN A 369 -7.56 -12.62 -2.12
C GLN A 369 -6.98 -13.46 -0.98
N GLY A 370 -7.23 -14.78 -0.97
CA GLY A 370 -6.71 -15.71 0.03
C GLY A 370 -7.62 -15.98 1.22
N TYR A 371 -8.86 -15.49 1.22
CA TYR A 371 -9.85 -15.84 2.24
C TYR A 371 -10.50 -17.19 1.92
N LYS A 372 -10.71 -18.06 2.91
CA LYS A 372 -11.26 -19.41 2.64
C LYS A 372 -12.77 -19.43 2.45
N SER A 373 -13.46 -18.40 2.95
CA SER A 373 -14.91 -18.29 2.94
C SER A 373 -15.34 -16.83 2.97
N LEU A 374 -16.63 -16.57 2.71
CA LEU A 374 -17.20 -15.23 2.87
C LEU A 374 -17.17 -14.78 4.35
N ASP A 375 -17.35 -15.71 5.28
CA ASP A 375 -17.28 -15.41 6.72
C ASP A 375 -15.85 -15.08 7.16
N ASP A 376 -14.85 -15.78 6.63
CA ASP A 376 -13.43 -15.46 6.86
C ASP A 376 -13.10 -14.04 6.37
N TRP A 377 -13.59 -13.69 5.18
CA TRP A 377 -13.44 -12.35 4.63
C TRP A 377 -14.12 -11.30 5.51
N ALA A 378 -15.37 -11.55 5.92
CA ALA A 378 -16.11 -10.61 6.74
C ALA A 378 -15.52 -10.45 8.15
N ALA A 379 -14.99 -11.52 8.76
CA ALA A 379 -14.32 -11.46 10.05
C ALA A 379 -13.08 -10.53 10.02
N VAL A 380 -12.44 -10.37 8.86
CA VAL A 380 -11.31 -9.45 8.68
C VAL A 380 -11.80 -8.07 8.23
N VAL A 381 -12.43 -7.99 7.06
CA VAL A 381 -12.75 -6.73 6.39
C VAL A 381 -13.86 -5.96 7.09
N ALA A 382 -14.87 -6.68 7.59
CA ALA A 382 -16.04 -6.12 8.23
C ALA A 382 -15.93 -6.04 9.76
N ALA A 383 -14.91 -6.66 10.37
CA ALA A 383 -14.72 -6.67 11.82
C ALA A 383 -13.29 -6.28 12.23
N LYS A 384 -12.30 -7.15 12.07
CA LYS A 384 -10.92 -6.91 12.56
C LYS A 384 -10.33 -5.57 12.10
N ASN A 385 -10.59 -5.16 10.86
CA ASN A 385 -10.09 -3.90 10.31
C ASN A 385 -10.70 -2.65 10.95
N TYR A 386 -11.75 -2.79 11.78
CA TYR A 386 -12.35 -1.70 12.56
C TYR A 386 -11.82 -1.62 14.00
N ASN A 387 -11.03 -2.59 14.45
CA ASN A 387 -10.59 -2.67 15.85
C ASN A 387 -9.71 -1.49 16.28
N ASP A 388 -9.06 -0.82 15.33
CA ASP A 388 -8.19 0.34 15.54
C ASP A 388 -8.90 1.68 15.26
N TRP A 389 -10.20 1.66 14.95
CA TRP A 389 -11.00 2.85 14.69
C TRP A 389 -11.76 3.31 15.92
N TYR A 390 -11.63 4.58 16.26
CA TYR A 390 -12.49 5.21 17.25
C TYR A 390 -13.89 5.43 16.66
N PRO A 391 -14.97 5.06 17.38
CA PRO A 391 -16.35 5.24 16.91
C PRO A 391 -16.70 6.68 16.54
N ASP A 392 -16.33 7.64 17.40
CA ASP A 392 -16.67 9.05 17.21
C ASP A 392 -15.93 9.64 15.98
N ASP A 393 -14.73 9.16 15.66
CA ASP A 393 -14.00 9.50 14.43
C ASP A 393 -14.78 9.03 13.19
N LEU A 394 -15.28 7.78 13.20
CA LEU A 394 -16.11 7.25 12.11
C LEU A 394 -17.40 8.04 11.93
N LEU A 395 -18.09 8.36 13.04
CA LEU A 395 -19.37 9.07 13.00
C LEU A 395 -19.21 10.52 12.51
N VAL A 396 -18.17 11.23 12.92
CA VAL A 396 -17.96 12.61 12.48
C VAL A 396 -17.60 12.67 10.99
N MET A 397 -16.77 11.73 10.50
CA MET A 397 -16.45 11.61 9.07
C MET A 397 -17.69 11.21 8.26
N LEU A 398 -18.48 10.24 8.74
CA LEU A 398 -19.72 9.81 8.09
C LEU A 398 -20.71 10.98 7.98
N GLY A 399 -20.86 11.77 9.04
CA GLY A 399 -21.68 12.97 9.02
C GLY A 399 -21.18 14.01 8.00
N MET A 400 -19.86 14.23 7.92
CA MET A 400 -19.27 15.12 6.92
C MET A 400 -19.55 14.63 5.50
N TRP A 401 -19.41 13.33 5.25
CA TRP A 401 -19.79 12.70 3.99
C TRP A 401 -21.27 12.94 3.67
N GLN A 402 -22.18 12.63 4.59
CA GLN A 402 -23.62 12.83 4.41
C GLN A 402 -23.99 14.25 3.99
N ARG A 403 -23.29 15.25 4.52
CA ARG A 403 -23.55 16.68 4.27
C ARG A 403 -22.84 17.27 3.05
N SER A 404 -22.07 16.49 2.28
CA SER A 404 -21.36 17.03 1.12
C SER A 404 -22.31 17.65 0.10
N ASP A 405 -22.11 18.93 -0.18
CA ASP A 405 -22.77 19.69 -1.23
C ASP A 405 -21.91 20.91 -1.60
N ILE A 406 -21.29 20.91 -2.77
CA ILE A 406 -20.46 22.04 -3.20
C ILE A 406 -21.26 23.34 -3.41
N SER A 407 -22.57 23.24 -3.66
CA SER A 407 -23.38 24.44 -3.89
C SER A 407 -23.49 25.28 -2.61
N VAL A 408 -23.49 24.64 -1.44
CA VAL A 408 -23.45 25.30 -0.12
C VAL A 408 -22.12 26.05 0.05
N SER A 409 -21.00 25.44 -0.35
CA SER A 409 -19.68 26.08 -0.24
C SER A 409 -19.61 27.36 -1.06
N MET A 410 -20.08 27.33 -2.31
CA MET A 410 -20.05 28.50 -3.19
C MET A 410 -21.10 29.56 -2.83
N SER A 411 -22.28 29.14 -2.36
CA SER A 411 -23.35 30.07 -1.97
C SER A 411 -22.95 30.89 -0.73
N SER A 412 -22.28 30.26 0.24
CA SER A 412 -21.83 30.94 1.47
C SER A 412 -20.85 32.08 1.23
N SER A 413 -20.21 32.13 0.05
CA SER A 413 -19.27 33.18 -0.35
C SER A 413 -19.91 34.30 -1.17
N ARG A 414 -21.22 34.23 -1.48
CA ARG A 414 -21.90 35.21 -2.34
C ARG A 414 -22.40 36.43 -1.56
N PRO A 415 -22.08 37.67 -1.98
CA PRO A 415 -22.48 38.90 -1.28
C PRO A 415 -24.00 39.08 -1.14
N ASN A 416 -24.77 38.54 -2.07
CA ASN A 416 -26.23 38.77 -2.16
C ASN A 416 -27.06 37.66 -1.48
N GLY A 417 -26.41 36.63 -0.92
CA GLY A 417 -27.10 35.48 -0.32
C GLY A 417 -27.73 34.50 -1.34
N ASP A 418 -27.40 34.64 -2.64
CA ASP A 418 -27.93 33.76 -3.68
C ASP A 418 -27.52 32.30 -3.44
N VAL A 419 -28.51 31.41 -3.41
CA VAL A 419 -28.31 29.96 -3.27
C VAL A 419 -28.16 29.34 -4.65
N LEU A 420 -27.03 28.68 -4.89
CA LEU A 420 -26.76 27.93 -6.10
C LEU A 420 -27.36 26.52 -6.02
N SER A 421 -27.89 26.05 -7.15
CA SER A 421 -28.05 24.62 -7.41
C SER A 421 -26.68 23.95 -7.61
N VAL A 422 -26.61 22.63 -7.44
CA VAL A 422 -25.38 21.86 -7.69
C VAL A 422 -24.93 22.01 -9.15
N SER A 423 -25.86 22.03 -10.11
CA SER A 423 -25.54 22.23 -11.53
C SER A 423 -24.89 23.57 -11.81
N GLU A 424 -25.36 24.65 -11.17
CA GLU A 424 -24.75 25.98 -11.33
C GLU A 424 -23.38 26.08 -10.66
N ALA A 425 -23.20 25.40 -9.52
CA ALA A 425 -21.91 25.29 -8.86
C ALA A 425 -20.89 24.54 -9.72
N LEU A 426 -21.29 23.39 -10.30
CA LEU A 426 -20.46 22.62 -11.24
C LEU A 426 -20.06 23.44 -12.47
N GLY A 427 -20.99 24.24 -13.03
CA GLY A 427 -20.72 25.12 -14.16
C GLY A 427 -19.74 26.27 -13.87
N GLN A 428 -19.45 26.53 -12.60
CA GLN A 428 -18.48 27.54 -12.17
C GLN A 428 -17.09 26.96 -11.87
N LEU A 429 -16.92 25.63 -11.88
CA LEU A 429 -15.60 25.03 -11.74
C LEU A 429 -14.70 25.44 -12.92
N SER A 430 -13.49 25.91 -12.60
CA SER A 430 -12.50 26.36 -13.59
C SER A 430 -11.42 25.31 -13.87
N ALA A 431 -11.15 24.42 -12.92
CA ALA A 431 -10.26 23.28 -13.11
C ALA A 431 -10.77 22.36 -14.22
N ARG A 432 -9.85 21.73 -14.94
CA ARG A 432 -10.19 20.58 -15.78
C ARG A 432 -10.51 19.39 -14.88
N CYS A 433 -11.63 18.71 -15.11
CA CYS A 433 -12.06 17.61 -14.28
C CYS A 433 -12.01 16.28 -15.04
N LEU A 434 -11.29 15.30 -14.51
CA LEU A 434 -11.39 13.90 -14.91
C LEU A 434 -12.25 13.17 -13.88
N LEU A 435 -13.44 12.75 -14.27
CA LEU A 435 -14.35 11.97 -13.43
C LEU A 435 -14.16 10.47 -13.72
N MET A 436 -13.81 9.72 -12.68
CA MET A 436 -13.49 8.29 -12.75
C MET A 436 -14.37 7.47 -11.81
N PRO A 437 -15.67 7.33 -12.08
CA PRO A 437 -16.51 6.40 -11.35
C PRO A 437 -16.18 4.96 -11.73
N CYS A 438 -16.52 4.00 -10.87
CA CYS A 438 -16.49 2.58 -11.23
C CYS A 438 -17.85 2.13 -11.77
N GLN A 439 -17.82 1.28 -12.80
CA GLN A 439 -19.02 0.75 -13.46
C GLN A 439 -19.97 0.04 -12.48
N THR A 440 -19.41 -0.61 -11.45
CA THR A 440 -20.17 -1.40 -10.48
C THR A 440 -20.22 -0.77 -9.08
N ASP A 441 -19.83 0.51 -8.94
CA ASP A 441 -20.01 1.25 -7.68
C ASP A 441 -21.50 1.38 -7.36
N GLN A 442 -21.87 1.03 -6.14
CA GLN A 442 -23.27 0.93 -5.72
C GLN A 442 -23.82 2.25 -5.15
N TYR A 443 -22.97 3.19 -4.70
CA TYR A 443 -23.42 4.40 -4.00
C TYR A 443 -22.77 5.70 -4.49
N PHE A 444 -21.66 5.62 -5.21
CA PHE A 444 -21.18 6.66 -6.12
C PHE A 444 -21.33 6.18 -7.55
N THR A 445 -22.60 6.00 -7.96
CA THR A 445 -22.92 5.39 -9.25
C THR A 445 -22.40 6.24 -10.42
N TRP A 446 -21.92 5.59 -11.47
CA TRP A 446 -21.31 6.28 -12.61
C TRP A 446 -22.28 7.22 -13.34
N GLN A 447 -23.59 6.98 -13.26
CA GLN A 447 -24.61 7.86 -13.82
C GLN A 447 -24.65 9.22 -13.12
N VAL A 448 -24.29 9.29 -11.84
CA VAL A 448 -24.14 10.57 -11.14
C VAL A 448 -23.00 11.36 -11.74
N SER A 449 -21.82 10.75 -11.91
CA SER A 449 -20.68 11.42 -12.55
C SER A 449 -20.96 11.77 -14.02
N GLU A 450 -21.70 10.95 -14.76
CA GLU A 450 -22.13 11.30 -16.12
C GLU A 450 -23.01 12.56 -16.13
N LYS A 451 -23.93 12.69 -15.18
CA LYS A 451 -24.75 13.89 -15.02
C LYS A 451 -23.90 15.10 -14.63
N GLU A 452 -22.96 14.95 -13.70
CA GLU A 452 -22.07 16.02 -13.26
C GLU A 452 -21.18 16.52 -14.41
N ALA A 453 -20.63 15.61 -15.21
CA ALA A 453 -19.79 15.94 -16.37
C ALA A 453 -20.50 16.85 -17.39
N LYS A 454 -21.82 16.76 -17.52
CA LYS A 454 -22.62 17.61 -18.43
C LYS A 454 -22.65 19.08 -17.99
N TYR A 455 -22.43 19.37 -16.71
CA TYR A 455 -22.43 20.74 -16.17
C TYR A 455 -21.03 21.32 -16.05
N ILE A 456 -20.00 20.50 -15.90
CA ILE A 456 -18.61 20.95 -15.79
C ILE A 456 -18.08 21.34 -17.17
N LYS A 457 -17.57 22.57 -17.31
CA LYS A 457 -17.09 23.12 -18.60
C LYS A 457 -15.99 22.31 -19.27
N HIS A 458 -15.09 21.74 -18.46
CA HIS A 458 -13.90 21.02 -18.92
C HIS A 458 -13.84 19.63 -18.29
N ALA A 459 -14.85 18.80 -18.58
CA ALA A 459 -14.96 17.46 -18.02
C ALA A 459 -14.53 16.36 -19.02
N GLU A 460 -13.83 15.35 -18.52
CA GLU A 460 -13.70 14.03 -19.15
C GLU A 460 -14.32 12.99 -18.21
N LEU A 461 -15.11 12.07 -18.76
CA LEU A 461 -15.64 10.93 -18.02
C LEU A 461 -14.90 9.65 -18.45
N ALA A 462 -14.32 8.96 -17.47
CA ALA A 462 -13.58 7.71 -17.67
C ALA A 462 -14.06 6.65 -16.68
N ILE A 463 -15.06 5.88 -17.07
CA ILE A 463 -15.65 4.83 -16.22
C ILE A 463 -14.64 3.66 -16.07
N ILE A 464 -14.28 3.33 -14.84
CA ILE A 464 -13.41 2.18 -14.52
C ILE A 464 -14.21 0.89 -14.79
N PRO A 465 -13.79 0.04 -15.75
CA PRO A 465 -14.54 -1.14 -16.18
C PRO A 465 -14.29 -2.33 -15.23
N SER A 466 -14.70 -2.17 -13.98
CA SER A 466 -14.33 -3.08 -12.89
C SER A 466 -15.55 -3.62 -12.16
N ILE A 467 -15.43 -4.86 -11.68
CA ILE A 467 -16.38 -5.49 -10.78
C ILE A 467 -16.07 -5.17 -9.31
N TRP A 468 -14.96 -4.52 -9.01
CA TRP A 468 -14.54 -4.24 -7.64
C TRP A 468 -15.39 -3.20 -6.91
N GLY A 469 -16.43 -2.67 -7.57
CA GLY A 469 -17.34 -1.69 -7.00
C GLY A 469 -16.59 -0.44 -6.54
N HIS A 470 -16.95 0.08 -5.37
CA HIS A 470 -16.30 1.26 -4.82
C HIS A 470 -14.79 1.06 -4.60
N LEU A 471 -14.37 -0.15 -4.22
CA LEU A 471 -12.96 -0.44 -3.99
C LEU A 471 -12.08 -0.39 -5.26
N ALA A 472 -12.64 -0.34 -6.47
CA ALA A 472 -11.86 -0.16 -7.69
C ALA A 472 -11.01 1.12 -7.66
N GLY A 473 -11.52 2.21 -7.05
CA GLY A 473 -10.80 3.48 -6.92
C GLY A 473 -9.81 3.56 -5.75
N SER A 474 -9.78 2.53 -4.88
CA SER A 474 -9.10 2.59 -3.59
C SER A 474 -7.61 2.20 -3.59
N GLY A 475 -7.14 1.50 -4.64
CA GLY A 475 -5.86 0.77 -4.58
C GLY A 475 -5.98 -0.74 -4.45
N ALA A 476 -7.18 -1.29 -4.20
CA ALA A 476 -7.37 -2.70 -3.87
C ALA A 476 -7.11 -3.69 -5.03
N SER A 477 -7.24 -3.24 -6.28
CA SER A 477 -7.06 -4.06 -7.48
C SER A 477 -5.90 -3.51 -8.30
N GLN A 478 -4.88 -4.33 -8.56
CA GLN A 478 -3.72 -3.90 -9.33
C GLN A 478 -4.09 -3.56 -10.79
N GLU A 479 -5.04 -4.30 -11.37
CA GLU A 479 -5.54 -4.04 -12.72
C GLU A 479 -6.21 -2.65 -12.80
N ASP A 480 -7.07 -2.34 -11.82
CA ASP A 480 -7.72 -1.04 -11.74
C ASP A 480 -6.70 0.08 -11.51
N ASN A 481 -5.69 -0.15 -10.67
CA ASN A 481 -4.62 0.82 -10.42
C ASN A 481 -3.84 1.15 -11.70
N HIS A 482 -3.44 0.14 -12.48
CA HIS A 482 -2.74 0.35 -13.75
C HIS A 482 -3.63 1.06 -14.79
N TRP A 483 -4.92 0.73 -14.84
CA TRP A 483 -5.88 1.40 -15.70
C TRP A 483 -6.02 2.88 -15.31
N MET A 484 -6.19 3.16 -14.02
CA MET A 484 -6.29 4.52 -13.48
C MET A 484 -5.01 5.32 -13.75
N ASP A 485 -3.84 4.75 -13.51
CA ASP A 485 -2.54 5.38 -13.82
C ASP A 485 -2.46 5.79 -15.29
N SER A 486 -2.84 4.88 -16.19
CA SER A 486 -2.80 5.14 -17.63
C SER A 486 -3.75 6.26 -18.04
N ARG A 487 -4.97 6.30 -17.47
CA ARG A 487 -5.97 7.34 -17.76
C ARG A 487 -5.61 8.69 -17.18
N ILE A 488 -5.10 8.73 -15.95
CA ILE A 488 -4.63 9.97 -15.31
C ILE A 488 -3.45 10.54 -16.11
N ALA A 489 -2.48 9.71 -16.50
CA ALA A 489 -1.34 10.16 -17.30
C ALA A 489 -1.77 10.73 -18.66
N LEU A 490 -2.72 10.07 -19.34
CA LEU A 490 -3.26 10.56 -20.61
C LEU A 490 -3.95 11.92 -20.44
N PHE A 491 -4.84 12.05 -19.45
CA PHE A 491 -5.56 13.29 -19.17
C PHE A 491 -4.60 14.45 -18.87
N LEU A 492 -3.59 14.24 -18.02
CA LEU A 492 -2.61 15.25 -17.66
C LEU A 492 -1.69 15.63 -18.84
N SER A 493 -1.41 14.71 -19.76
CA SER A 493 -0.59 15.01 -20.96
C SER A 493 -1.28 15.96 -21.94
N GLN A 494 -2.62 16.06 -21.88
CA GLN A 494 -3.41 16.94 -22.73
C GLN A 494 -3.54 18.35 -22.14
N SER A 495 -3.02 18.60 -20.94
CA SER A 495 -2.99 19.92 -20.30
C SER A 495 -1.87 20.76 -20.91
N LYS A 496 -2.26 21.65 -21.84
CA LYS A 496 -1.39 22.67 -22.42
C LYS A 496 -1.22 23.84 -21.46
#